data_AF-A0A920TF78-F1
#
_entry.id   AF-A0A920TF78-F1
#
_cell.length_a   1.000
_cell.length_b   1.000
_cell.length_c   1.000
_cell.angle_alpha   90.00
_cell.angle_beta   90.00
_cell.angle_gamma   90.00
#
_symmetry.space_group_name_H-M   'P 1'
#
loop_
_entity.id
_entity.type
_entity.pdbx_description
1 polymer ?
#
loop_
_entity_poly.entity_id
_entity_poly.type
_entity_poly.pdbx_seq_one_letter_code
_entity_poly.pdbx_strand_id
1 'polypeptide(L)'
;MIIQPEIESDEADRGAPLSRFMTTYLSGDDLYDDSFGIDDANGDFLGECGMGISDTIGVGEPKKVCAFEIWLFDKNDVRTVTKVLMSEDAFGDEAKRAALAPKGEPLLADSGKAIVLETASLHITARIVDMQYGGGALPQNSFFNQLTLELSAWRKV
;
A
#
# COMPACT_ATOMS: atom_id res chain seq x y z
N MET A 1 9.28 -22.68 -6.84
CA MET A 1 9.36 -21.26 -7.22
C MET A 1 8.21 -21.03 -8.19
N ILE A 2 7.05 -20.63 -7.67
CA ILE A 2 5.84 -20.43 -8.48
C ILE A 2 5.71 -18.91 -8.57
N ILE A 3 6.00 -18.35 -9.75
CA ILE A 3 5.67 -16.97 -10.04
C ILE A 3 4.15 -16.91 -10.10
N GLN A 4 3.54 -15.98 -9.35
CA GLN A 4 2.10 -15.82 -9.30
C GLN A 4 1.63 -15.36 -10.70
N PRO A 5 0.69 -16.06 -11.35
CA PRO A 5 0.32 -15.83 -12.74
C PRO A 5 -0.25 -14.43 -13.02
N GLU A 6 -0.77 -13.74 -12.00
CA GLU A 6 -1.31 -12.37 -12.12
C GLU A 6 -0.22 -11.29 -12.35
N ILE A 7 1.01 -11.52 -11.89
CA ILE A 7 2.13 -10.56 -12.08
C ILE A 7 2.63 -10.62 -13.52
N GLU A 8 2.78 -11.84 -14.05
CA GLU A 8 3.21 -12.05 -15.44
C GLU A 8 2.19 -11.49 -16.44
N SER A 9 0.89 -11.57 -16.13
CA SER A 9 -0.14 -11.00 -17.00
C SER A 9 -0.12 -9.47 -17.03
N ASP A 10 0.09 -8.80 -15.89
CA ASP A 10 0.09 -7.32 -15.84
C ASP A 10 1.29 -6.71 -16.59
N GLU A 11 2.48 -7.31 -16.47
CA GLU A 11 3.67 -6.86 -17.22
C GLU A 11 3.58 -7.17 -18.72
N ALA A 12 3.01 -8.32 -19.09
CA ALA A 12 2.85 -8.69 -20.50
C ALA A 12 1.93 -7.71 -21.24
N ASP A 13 0.91 -7.19 -20.57
CA ASP A 13 -0.06 -6.26 -21.17
C ASP A 13 0.44 -4.79 -21.18
N ARG A 14 1.26 -4.39 -20.19
CA ARG A 14 1.66 -2.97 -19.99
C ARG A 14 3.11 -2.66 -20.35
N GLY A 15 3.92 -3.69 -20.61
CA GLY A 15 5.36 -3.55 -20.80
C GLY A 15 6.13 -3.40 -19.47
N ALA A 16 7.43 -3.10 -19.58
CA ALA A 16 8.29 -2.96 -18.41
C ALA A 16 7.90 -1.73 -17.56
N PRO A 17 7.89 -1.84 -16.22
CA PRO A 17 7.63 -0.70 -15.35
C PRO A 17 8.72 0.36 -15.48
N LEU A 18 8.33 1.62 -15.25
CA LEU A 18 9.25 2.75 -15.11
C LEU A 18 10.15 2.55 -13.88
N SER A 19 9.56 2.06 -12.79
CA SER A 19 10.25 1.87 -11.52
C SER A 19 9.59 0.75 -10.71
N ARG A 20 10.41 0.17 -9.82
CA ARG A 20 9.97 -0.82 -8.84
C ARG A 20 10.61 -0.50 -7.49
N PHE A 21 9.79 -0.45 -6.46
CA PHE A 21 10.19 -0.15 -5.10
C PHE A 21 9.78 -1.28 -4.17
N MET A 22 10.56 -1.47 -3.12
CA MET A 22 10.22 -2.33 -2.00
C MET A 22 10.11 -1.44 -0.76
N THR A 23 9.00 -1.56 -0.05
CA THR A 23 8.83 -0.87 1.22
C THR A 23 8.32 -1.83 2.28
N THR A 24 8.83 -1.70 3.50
CA THR A 24 8.52 -2.60 4.61
C THR A 24 8.29 -1.81 5.87
N TYR A 25 7.07 -1.92 6.39
CA TYR A 25 6.79 -1.57 7.78
C TYR A 25 7.24 -2.70 8.69
N LEU A 26 7.88 -2.34 9.81
CA LEU A 26 8.15 -3.23 10.94
C LEU A 26 7.58 -2.62 12.23
N SER A 27 6.93 -3.45 13.05
CA SER A 27 6.40 -3.02 14.34
C SER A 27 7.49 -2.37 15.20
N GLY A 28 7.21 -1.17 15.69
CA GLY A 28 8.18 -0.31 16.37
C GLY A 28 8.51 0.96 15.60
N ASP A 29 8.23 1.00 14.29
CA ASP A 29 8.36 2.22 13.49
C ASP A 29 7.06 3.03 13.54
N ASP A 30 6.89 3.79 14.62
CA ASP A 30 5.64 4.53 14.91
C ASP A 30 5.42 5.77 14.03
N LEU A 31 6.40 6.09 13.15
CA LEU A 31 6.42 7.22 12.23
C LEU A 31 6.60 6.78 10.77
N TYR A 32 6.43 5.49 10.48
CA TYR A 32 6.58 4.93 9.14
C TYR A 32 5.71 5.64 8.10
N ASP A 33 6.37 6.20 7.09
CA ASP A 33 5.79 6.91 5.95
C ASP A 33 6.82 6.98 4.81
N ASP A 34 6.91 5.91 4.02
CA ASP A 34 7.87 5.80 2.91
C ASP A 34 7.27 6.41 1.63
N SER A 35 8.07 7.22 0.93
CA SER A 35 7.72 7.80 -0.37
C SER A 35 8.81 7.58 -1.43
N PHE A 36 8.38 7.42 -2.68
CA PHE A 36 9.25 7.12 -3.82
C PHE A 36 8.85 7.94 -5.05
N GLY A 37 9.80 8.72 -5.58
CA GLY A 37 9.64 9.44 -6.83
C GLY A 37 9.59 8.49 -8.03
N ILE A 38 8.69 8.79 -8.97
CA ILE A 38 8.55 8.09 -10.24
C ILE A 38 9.07 9.03 -11.33
N ASP A 39 10.20 8.68 -11.94
CA ASP A 39 10.83 9.44 -13.01
C ASP A 39 10.77 8.65 -14.33
N ASP A 40 10.87 9.35 -15.46
CA ASP A 40 11.06 8.71 -16.76
C ASP A 40 12.54 8.39 -17.06
N ALA A 41 12.81 7.80 -18.23
CA ALA A 41 14.17 7.42 -18.63
C ALA A 41 15.14 8.61 -18.80
N ASN A 42 14.63 9.84 -18.92
CA ASN A 42 15.43 11.06 -18.99
C ASN A 42 15.65 11.69 -17.61
N GLY A 43 15.01 11.15 -16.55
CA GLY A 43 15.01 11.71 -15.20
C GLY A 43 13.96 12.80 -15.00
N ASP A 44 12.98 12.93 -15.91
CA ASP A 44 11.87 13.84 -15.68
C ASP A 44 10.92 13.24 -14.64
N PHE A 45 10.76 13.93 -13.50
CA PHE A 45 9.78 13.57 -12.48
C PHE A 45 8.39 13.45 -13.12
N LEU A 46 7.65 12.39 -12.83
CA LEU A 46 6.28 12.15 -13.32
C LEU A 46 5.25 12.13 -12.19
N GLY A 47 5.65 11.75 -10.99
CA GLY A 47 4.75 11.61 -9.84
C GLY A 47 5.46 10.91 -8.69
N GLU A 48 4.69 10.55 -7.66
CA GLU A 48 5.22 9.94 -6.45
C GLU A 48 4.24 8.88 -5.94
N CYS A 49 4.75 7.83 -5.32
CA CYS A 49 3.92 6.84 -4.63
C CYS A 49 4.54 6.44 -3.30
N GLY A 50 3.74 5.86 -2.42
CA GLY A 50 4.22 5.49 -1.10
C GLY A 50 3.25 4.64 -0.28
N MET A 51 3.71 4.29 0.91
CA MET A 51 2.91 3.67 1.95
C MET A 51 3.20 4.32 3.30
N GLY A 52 2.14 4.69 4.03
CA GLY A 52 2.24 5.29 5.35
C GLY A 52 1.19 4.77 6.33
N ILE A 53 1.42 5.00 7.63
CA ILE A 53 0.46 4.60 8.67
C ILE A 53 -0.83 5.40 8.56
N SER A 54 -1.98 4.70 8.54
CA SER A 54 -3.30 5.32 8.50
C SER A 54 -4.04 5.30 9.83
N ASP A 55 -3.96 4.18 10.57
CA ASP A 55 -4.66 4.00 11.84
C ASP A 55 -3.94 3.00 12.76
N THR A 56 -4.26 3.08 14.05
CA THR A 56 -3.75 2.19 15.09
C THR A 56 -4.88 1.63 15.96
N ILE A 57 -4.58 0.56 16.70
CA ILE A 57 -5.50 -0.06 17.66
C ILE A 57 -4.89 -0.07 19.07
N GLY A 58 -5.76 0.06 20.08
CA GLY A 58 -5.36 -0.01 21.48
C GLY A 58 -4.65 1.24 21.96
N VAL A 59 -3.91 1.10 23.06
CA VAL A 59 -3.14 2.16 23.70
C VAL A 59 -1.76 1.62 24.07
N GLY A 60 -0.75 2.49 24.04
CA GLY A 60 0.62 2.16 24.45
C GLY A 60 1.63 2.23 23.31
N GLU A 61 2.89 2.00 23.67
CA GLU A 61 4.05 2.04 22.77
C GLU A 61 4.74 0.67 22.71
N PRO A 62 5.29 0.26 21.54
CA PRO A 62 5.11 0.91 20.25
C PRO A 62 3.66 0.82 19.78
N LYS A 63 3.24 1.77 18.94
CA LYS A 63 1.90 1.80 18.36
C LYS A 63 1.60 0.49 17.63
N LYS A 64 0.37 0.02 17.76
CA LYS A 64 -0.11 -1.18 17.08
C LYS A 64 -0.84 -0.76 15.81
N VAL A 65 -0.11 -0.67 14.70
CA VAL A 65 -0.64 -0.20 13.41
C VAL A 65 -1.61 -1.23 12.84
N CYS A 66 -2.84 -0.80 12.55
CA CYS A 66 -3.90 -1.64 12.02
C CYS A 66 -4.38 -1.25 10.62
N ALA A 67 -3.92 -0.10 10.09
CA ALA A 67 -4.18 0.28 8.72
C ALA A 67 -3.05 1.13 8.12
N PHE A 68 -2.87 1.02 6.81
CA PHE A 68 -1.92 1.77 6.00
C PHE A 68 -2.63 2.47 4.84
N GLU A 69 -2.17 3.65 4.47
CA GLU A 69 -2.51 4.31 3.21
C GLU A 69 -1.47 3.91 2.16
N ILE A 70 -1.91 3.38 1.02
CA ILE A 70 -1.13 3.34 -0.21
C ILE A 70 -1.63 4.48 -1.08
N TRP A 71 -0.73 5.28 -1.62
CA TRP A 71 -1.10 6.46 -2.37
C TRP A 71 -0.27 6.62 -3.66
N LEU A 72 -0.87 7.30 -4.63
CA LEU A 72 -0.27 7.67 -5.91
C LEU A 72 -0.61 9.13 -6.22
N PHE A 73 0.43 9.93 -6.41
CA PHE A 73 0.38 11.30 -6.90
C PHE A 73 0.92 11.38 -8.32
N ASP A 74 0.29 12.21 -9.16
CA ASP A 74 0.67 12.44 -10.55
C ASP A 74 0.98 13.93 -10.74
N LYS A 75 2.13 14.28 -11.32
CA LYS A 75 2.48 15.71 -11.49
C LYS A 75 1.51 16.47 -12.40
N ASN A 76 0.85 15.77 -13.32
CA ASN A 76 -0.03 16.34 -14.32
C ASN A 76 -1.50 16.34 -13.87
N ASP A 77 -1.81 15.67 -12.75
CA ASP A 77 -3.13 15.60 -12.13
C ASP A 77 -2.99 15.88 -10.63
N VAL A 78 -3.45 17.05 -10.19
CA VAL A 78 -3.30 17.53 -8.79
C VAL A 78 -4.05 16.69 -7.74
N ARG A 79 -4.55 15.50 -8.09
CA ARG A 79 -5.26 14.57 -7.22
C ARG A 79 -4.35 13.42 -6.82
N THR A 80 -4.25 13.18 -5.52
CA THR A 80 -3.69 11.94 -4.99
C THR A 80 -4.80 10.89 -4.94
N VAL A 81 -4.54 9.72 -5.50
CA VAL A 81 -5.40 8.54 -5.35
C VAL A 81 -4.88 7.75 -4.15
N THR A 82 -5.77 7.39 -3.24
CA THR A 82 -5.41 6.67 -2.01
C THR A 82 -6.31 5.47 -1.80
N LYS A 83 -5.71 4.36 -1.37
CA LYS A 83 -6.40 3.16 -0.87
C LYS A 83 -5.92 2.88 0.56
N VAL A 84 -6.83 2.43 1.41
CA VAL A 84 -6.53 2.14 2.81
C VAL A 84 -6.50 0.63 3.01
N LEU A 85 -5.31 0.07 3.16
CA LEU A 85 -5.13 -1.34 3.54
C LEU A 85 -5.35 -1.51 5.03
N MET A 86 -6.26 -2.41 5.40
CA MET A 86 -6.67 -2.62 6.78
C MET A 86 -6.36 -4.05 7.23
N SER A 87 -6.09 -4.23 8.51
CA SER A 87 -6.06 -5.55 9.16
C SER A 87 -7.44 -6.23 9.11
N GLU A 88 -7.50 -7.53 9.35
CA GLU A 88 -8.75 -8.28 9.31
C GLU A 88 -9.76 -7.76 10.34
N ASP A 89 -9.31 -7.54 11.58
CA ASP A 89 -10.15 -6.97 12.64
C ASP A 89 -10.63 -5.55 12.28
N ALA A 90 -9.73 -4.68 11.84
CA ALA A 90 -10.07 -3.31 11.48
C ALA A 90 -11.04 -3.29 10.28
N PHE A 91 -10.81 -4.13 9.27
CA PHE A 91 -11.69 -4.26 8.13
C PHE A 91 -13.01 -4.93 8.49
N GLY A 92 -13.11 -5.70 9.58
CA GLY A 92 -14.35 -6.26 10.10
C GLY A 92 -15.24 -5.23 10.81
N ASP A 93 -14.64 -4.20 11.40
CA ASP A 93 -15.32 -3.13 12.12
C ASP A 93 -15.90 -2.05 11.17
N GLU A 94 -17.23 -1.93 11.12
CA GLU A 94 -17.93 -0.96 10.28
C GLU A 94 -17.62 0.50 10.65
N ALA A 95 -17.51 0.80 11.94
CA ALA A 95 -17.20 2.16 12.39
C ALA A 95 -15.78 2.55 11.99
N LYS A 96 -14.81 1.64 12.11
CA LYS A 96 -13.45 1.87 11.63
C LYS A 96 -13.38 2.05 10.11
N ARG A 97 -14.02 1.16 9.33
CA ARG A 97 -14.10 1.33 7.87
C ARG A 97 -14.70 2.68 7.48
N ALA A 98 -15.80 3.09 8.11
CA ALA A 98 -16.45 4.37 7.86
C ALA A 98 -15.56 5.57 8.24
N ALA A 99 -14.80 5.47 9.32
CA ALA A 99 -13.86 6.51 9.75
C ALA A 99 -12.66 6.67 8.81
N LEU A 100 -12.20 5.59 8.16
CA LEU A 100 -11.07 5.62 7.23
C LEU A 100 -11.48 5.85 5.77
N ALA A 101 -12.74 5.64 5.39
CA ALA A 101 -13.23 5.87 4.04
C ALA A 101 -12.96 7.28 3.46
N PRO A 102 -12.95 8.38 4.26
CA PRO A 102 -12.56 9.70 3.74
C PRO A 102 -11.09 9.82 3.31
N LYS A 103 -10.20 8.93 3.80
CA LYS A 103 -8.78 8.91 3.44
C LYS A 103 -8.52 8.16 2.14
N GLY A 104 -9.35 7.17 1.82
CA GLY A 104 -9.23 6.34 0.62
C GLY A 104 -10.15 5.13 0.67
N GLU A 105 -10.23 4.37 -0.42
CA GLU A 105 -11.05 3.15 -0.49
C GLU A 105 -10.52 2.09 0.51
N PRO A 106 -11.34 1.64 1.48
CA PRO A 106 -10.94 0.60 2.43
C PRO A 106 -10.81 -0.77 1.76
N LEU A 107 -9.70 -1.47 2.03
CA LEU A 107 -9.41 -2.80 1.51
C LEU A 107 -8.84 -3.70 2.60
N LEU A 108 -9.31 -4.95 2.64
CA LEU A 108 -8.66 -5.98 3.45
C LEU A 108 -7.26 -6.28 2.89
N ALA A 109 -6.25 -6.23 3.76
CA ALA A 109 -4.91 -6.72 3.46
C ALA A 109 -4.90 -8.25 3.47
N ASP A 110 -4.35 -8.84 2.42
CA ASP A 110 -4.23 -10.29 2.25
C ASP A 110 -2.92 -10.62 1.54
N SER A 111 -2.25 -11.69 1.96
CA SER A 111 -0.93 -12.04 1.44
C SER A 111 -1.01 -12.41 -0.04
N GLY A 112 -0.13 -11.84 -0.86
CA GLY A 112 -0.13 -12.02 -2.31
C GLY A 112 -1.11 -11.13 -3.07
N LYS A 113 -2.00 -10.39 -2.39
CA LYS A 113 -2.96 -9.51 -3.06
C LYS A 113 -2.25 -8.37 -3.80
N ALA A 114 -2.68 -8.13 -5.04
CA ALA A 114 -2.29 -6.97 -5.84
C ALA A 114 -3.36 -5.87 -5.76
N ILE A 115 -2.92 -4.63 -5.59
CA ILE A 115 -3.77 -3.46 -5.41
C ILE A 115 -3.37 -2.43 -6.46
N VAL A 116 -4.33 -1.99 -7.27
CA VAL A 116 -4.08 -1.07 -8.38
C VAL A 116 -4.52 0.34 -8.02
N LEU A 117 -3.64 1.33 -8.18
CA LEU A 117 -3.98 2.74 -8.12
C LEU A 117 -3.69 3.37 -9.47
N GLU A 118 -4.64 4.16 -9.98
CA GLU A 118 -4.51 4.79 -11.29
C GLU A 118 -4.88 6.27 -11.23
N THR A 119 -4.06 7.09 -11.84
CA THR A 119 -4.35 8.51 -12.12
C THR A 119 -4.61 8.68 -13.62
N ALA A 120 -4.59 9.93 -14.09
CA ALA A 120 -4.66 10.25 -15.51
C ALA A 120 -3.47 9.68 -16.30
N SER A 121 -2.24 9.83 -15.80
CA SER A 121 -1.02 9.47 -16.56
C SER A 121 -0.16 8.37 -15.93
N LEU A 122 -0.44 7.97 -14.68
CA LEU A 122 0.30 6.96 -13.96
C LEU A 122 -0.61 5.81 -13.49
N HIS A 123 0.02 4.65 -13.37
CA HIS A 123 -0.54 3.44 -12.79
C HIS A 123 0.49 2.88 -11.82
N ILE A 124 0.07 2.47 -10.63
CA ILE A 124 0.87 1.59 -9.78
C ILE A 124 0.11 0.31 -9.44
N THR A 125 0.85 -0.80 -9.37
CA THR A 125 0.41 -2.03 -8.73
C THR A 125 1.23 -2.21 -7.46
N ALA A 126 0.54 -2.22 -6.32
CA ALA A 126 1.09 -2.49 -5.00
C ALA A 126 0.76 -3.93 -4.62
N ARG A 127 1.78 -4.80 -4.53
CA ARG A 127 1.62 -6.21 -4.20
C ARG A 127 2.08 -6.48 -2.78
N ILE A 128 1.22 -7.13 -1.99
CA ILE A 128 1.58 -7.61 -0.65
C ILE A 128 2.47 -8.85 -0.83
N VAL A 129 3.77 -8.71 -0.55
CA VAL A 129 4.74 -9.81 -0.75
C VAL A 129 5.11 -10.52 0.54
N ASP A 130 4.97 -9.85 1.69
CA ASP A 130 5.06 -10.45 3.01
C ASP A 130 4.15 -9.67 3.97
N MET A 131 3.54 -10.40 4.90
CA MET A 131 2.59 -9.86 5.85
C MET A 131 2.52 -10.76 7.07
N GLN A 132 2.70 -10.17 8.24
CA GLN A 132 2.62 -10.88 9.51
C GLN A 132 1.83 -10.03 10.50
N TYR A 133 0.75 -10.60 11.03
CA TYR A 133 0.05 -10.00 12.16
C TYR A 133 0.84 -10.17 13.44
N GLY A 134 0.70 -9.19 14.33
CA GLY A 134 1.17 -9.32 15.70
C GLY A 134 0.21 -10.14 16.56
N GLY A 135 0.75 -10.72 17.62
CA GLY A 135 -0.02 -11.43 18.65
C GLY A 135 -0.12 -10.63 19.95
N GLY A 136 -0.79 -11.21 20.95
CA GLY A 136 -0.85 -10.66 22.31
C GLY A 136 -2.28 -10.58 22.83
N ALA A 137 -2.55 -9.55 23.65
CA ALA A 137 -3.82 -9.37 24.34
C ALA A 137 -4.88 -8.61 23.52
N LEU A 138 -4.52 -8.08 22.35
CA LEU A 138 -5.45 -7.45 21.41
C LEU A 138 -6.22 -8.53 20.63
N PRO A 139 -7.34 -8.17 19.95
CA PRO A 139 -8.05 -9.10 19.08
C PRO A 139 -7.11 -9.76 18.06
N GLN A 140 -7.44 -10.97 17.64
CA GLN A 140 -6.66 -11.69 16.64
C GLN A 140 -6.64 -10.91 15.32
N ASN A 141 -5.50 -10.97 14.60
CA ASN A 141 -5.34 -10.35 13.28
C ASN A 141 -5.64 -8.84 13.27
N SER A 142 -5.36 -8.15 14.39
CA SER A 142 -5.76 -6.75 14.58
C SER A 142 -4.72 -5.71 14.20
N PHE A 143 -3.43 -6.05 14.26
CA PHE A 143 -2.34 -5.14 13.92
C PHE A 143 -1.19 -5.90 13.28
N PHE A 144 -0.35 -5.19 12.53
CA PHE A 144 0.75 -5.77 11.78
C PHE A 144 2.03 -5.76 12.62
N ASN A 145 2.76 -6.89 12.63
CA ASN A 145 4.16 -6.93 13.01
C ASN A 145 5.06 -6.55 11.83
N GLN A 146 4.65 -6.93 10.61
CA GLN A 146 5.33 -6.62 9.38
C GLN A 146 4.32 -6.52 8.23
N LEU A 147 4.54 -5.55 7.34
CA LEU A 147 3.87 -5.49 6.05
C LEU A 147 4.89 -5.03 5.00
N THR A 148 5.10 -5.85 3.98
CA THR A 148 6.02 -5.56 2.89
C THR A 148 5.24 -5.47 1.58
N LEU A 149 5.40 -4.34 0.88
CA LEU A 149 4.86 -4.13 -0.46
C LEU A 149 5.98 -4.05 -1.49
N GLU A 150 5.71 -4.65 -2.65
CA GLU A 150 6.37 -4.29 -3.90
C GLU A 150 5.47 -3.29 -4.64
N LEU A 151 5.98 -2.10 -4.95
CA LEU A 151 5.30 -1.09 -5.75
C LEU A 151 5.92 -1.07 -7.14
N SER A 152 5.15 -1.38 -8.18
CA SER A 152 5.60 -1.24 -9.57
C SER A 152 4.81 -0.13 -10.25
N ALA A 153 5.49 0.77 -10.96
CA ALA A 153 4.88 1.95 -11.58
C ALA A 153 5.02 1.94 -13.10
N TRP A 154 3.96 2.32 -13.80
CA TRP A 154 3.91 2.45 -15.26
C TRP A 154 3.32 3.80 -15.66
N ARG A 155 3.69 4.24 -16.86
CA ARG A 155 2.98 5.31 -17.56
C ARG A 155 1.72 4.73 -18.23
N LYS A 156 0.60 5.42 -18.11
CA LYS A 156 -0.61 5.13 -18.90
C LYS A 156 -0.45 5.77 -20.29
N VAL A 157 -0.72 4.99 -21.33
CA VAL A 157 -0.71 5.41 -22.74
C VAL A 157 -2.07 5.97 -23.12
#